data_AF-A0A355GA57-F1
#
_entry.id   AF-A0A355GA57-F1
#
_cell.length_a   1.000
_cell.length_b   1.000
_cell.length_c   1.000
_cell.angle_alpha   90.00
_cell.angle_beta   90.00
_cell.angle_gamma   90.00
#
_symmetry.space_group_name_H-M   'P 1'
#
loop_
_entity.id
_entity.type
_entity.pdbx_description
1 polymer ?
#
loop_
_entity_poly.entity_id
_entity_poly.type
_entity_poly.pdbx_seq_one_letter_code
_entity_poly.pdbx_strand_id
1 'polypeptide(L)'
;MTWRDLTFSTSLLSVRSLLRSLFCGLCLCAVSSAGPVSAQGSAKPEKIAPPLFEFTFTDDQKQEQIIEAAQILQAQDGGVVMLTRDGRLLTATPEQLKSKRLLNREFTPLDAGELEKQLKAEFGEDFTVTQTKHFTICSQAGNRYSQWCSYLFERLYMVLHNYWDDKASPLHDPEVPLIAVIFKDRANFEQYASQLLGEGAAATHGFYSIQSNRMVLYDLTAGPNERPAYTDADILFKLRKSPFNVATIIHECTHQIAFNVGLHTRFADNPLWLTEGMATYFETPDLKSKTGWRTVGKPNPPRLRQFQDYARSRRPADSLQTLISSDQRFQEAEAVLDTYAEAWAFSYFLIKTKRRQYEEYVHLIAARKPLIWSTPEERLKDFQSVFGADLAQLDQQFLRYMRQISR
;
A
#
# COMPACT_ATOMS: atom_id res chain seq x y z
N MET A 1 -13.44 -15.97 18.88
CA MET A 1 -13.90 -15.94 17.48
C MET A 1 -12.68 -16.17 16.61
N THR A 2 -12.61 -17.27 15.86
CA THR A 2 -11.53 -17.49 14.89
C THR A 2 -11.97 -16.85 13.57
N TRP A 3 -11.41 -15.70 13.26
CA TRP A 3 -11.63 -14.98 12.00
C TRP A 3 -11.07 -15.84 10.86
N ARG A 4 -11.92 -16.26 9.92
CA ARG A 4 -11.50 -17.07 8.76
C ARG A 4 -11.05 -16.15 7.63
N ASP A 5 -9.96 -15.43 7.86
CA ASP A 5 -9.04 -15.20 6.75
C ASP A 5 -8.29 -16.52 6.56
N LEU A 6 -8.11 -16.97 5.32
CA LEU A 6 -7.23 -18.11 5.04
C LEU A 6 -5.89 -17.81 5.72
N THR A 7 -5.59 -18.47 6.84
CA THR A 7 -4.32 -18.22 7.54
C THR A 7 -3.24 -18.91 6.72
N PHE A 8 -2.49 -18.08 6.00
CA PHE A 8 -1.27 -18.48 5.30
C PHE A 8 -0.10 -18.13 6.20
N SER A 9 0.87 -19.05 6.30
CA SER A 9 2.09 -18.85 7.06
C SER A 9 2.88 -17.66 6.50
N THR A 10 3.72 -17.04 7.32
CA THR A 10 4.60 -15.89 7.02
C THR A 10 5.71 -16.19 5.99
N SER A 11 5.44 -17.01 4.98
CA SER A 11 6.40 -17.55 4.02
C SER A 11 6.84 -16.56 2.93
N LEU A 12 6.33 -15.33 2.88
CA LEU A 12 6.93 -14.28 2.04
C LEU A 12 8.34 -13.89 2.50
N LEU A 13 8.72 -14.21 3.75
CA LEU A 13 10.12 -14.14 4.22
C LEU A 13 10.96 -15.36 3.83
N SER A 14 10.37 -16.48 3.38
CA SER A 14 11.09 -17.72 3.05
C SER A 14 11.41 -17.91 1.57
N VAL A 15 10.94 -17.04 0.67
CA VAL A 15 11.36 -17.05 -0.75
C VAL A 15 12.87 -16.78 -0.90
N ARG A 16 13.53 -16.22 0.13
CA ARG A 16 15.00 -16.11 0.18
C ARG A 16 15.75 -17.43 0.41
N SER A 17 15.07 -18.52 0.79
CA SER A 17 15.72 -19.77 1.22
C SER A 17 15.94 -20.80 0.10
N LEU A 18 15.33 -20.64 -1.08
CA LEU A 18 15.33 -21.70 -2.12
C LEU A 18 16.12 -21.41 -3.41
N LEU A 19 16.82 -20.27 -3.51
CA LEU A 19 17.68 -19.98 -4.68
C LEU A 19 19.14 -19.77 -4.26
N ARG A 20 19.68 -20.74 -3.51
CA ARG A 20 21.11 -21.09 -3.56
C ARG A 20 21.24 -22.40 -4.33
N SER A 21 21.10 -22.35 -5.64
CA SER A 21 21.80 -23.21 -6.61
C SER A 21 21.31 -22.95 -8.03
N LEU A 22 22.28 -22.91 -8.95
CA LEU A 22 22.17 -23.03 -10.40
C LEU A 22 21.84 -21.78 -11.24
N PHE A 23 22.97 -21.15 -11.59
CA PHE A 23 23.46 -20.96 -12.97
C PHE A 23 23.01 -19.75 -13.80
N CYS A 24 24.06 -18.98 -14.11
CA CYS A 24 24.28 -18.06 -15.19
C CYS A 24 23.62 -18.48 -16.52
N GLY A 25 22.88 -17.56 -17.13
CA GLY A 25 22.40 -17.67 -18.51
C GLY A 25 22.24 -16.27 -19.11
N LEU A 26 23.27 -15.81 -19.83
CA LEU A 26 23.19 -14.63 -20.69
C LEU A 26 22.05 -14.79 -21.70
N CYS A 27 21.17 -13.80 -21.80
CA CYS A 27 20.30 -13.64 -22.96
C CYS A 27 20.58 -12.28 -23.62
N LEU A 28 21.21 -12.35 -24.80
CA LEU A 28 21.19 -11.27 -25.78
C LEU A 28 19.77 -11.15 -26.34
N CYS A 29 19.16 -9.98 -26.23
CA CYS A 29 17.98 -9.63 -27.04
C CYS A 29 18.43 -8.67 -28.16
N ALA A 30 18.22 -9.09 -29.40
CA ALA A 30 18.47 -8.29 -30.59
C ALA A 30 17.53 -7.09 -30.65
N VAL A 31 18.10 -5.90 -30.86
CA VAL A 31 17.37 -4.65 -31.07
C VAL A 31 16.80 -4.66 -32.49
N SER A 32 15.47 -4.70 -32.61
CA SER A 32 14.79 -4.39 -33.88
C SER A 32 14.28 -2.96 -33.83
N SER A 33 14.78 -2.13 -34.75
CA SER A 33 14.45 -0.72 -34.91
C SER A 33 12.99 -0.52 -35.36
N ALA A 34 12.17 0.15 -34.56
CA ALA A 34 10.87 0.65 -34.97
C ALA A 34 10.95 2.15 -35.28
N GLY A 35 10.60 2.52 -36.52
CA GLY A 35 10.48 3.92 -36.96
C GLY A 35 9.23 4.61 -36.38
N PRO A 36 9.10 5.95 -36.56
CA PRO A 36 8.09 6.73 -35.88
C PRO A 36 6.71 6.51 -36.49
N VAL A 37 5.74 6.05 -35.68
CA VAL A 37 4.33 6.01 -36.06
C VAL A 37 3.66 7.30 -35.61
N SER A 38 3.08 7.99 -36.59
CA SER A 38 2.30 9.22 -36.47
C SER A 38 1.11 9.05 -35.51
N ALA A 39 0.94 10.02 -34.61
CA ALA A 39 -0.19 10.11 -33.69
C ALA A 39 -1.51 10.35 -34.46
N GLN A 40 -2.48 9.46 -34.27
CA GLN A 40 -3.88 9.68 -34.61
C GLN A 40 -4.75 9.22 -33.43
N GLY A 41 -5.61 10.13 -32.94
CA GLY A 41 -6.85 9.85 -32.22
C GLY A 41 -6.74 9.21 -30.83
N SER A 42 -6.76 10.02 -29.78
CA SER A 42 -6.94 9.56 -28.40
C SER A 42 -8.38 9.08 -28.15
N ALA A 43 -8.70 7.84 -28.55
CA ALA A 43 -9.78 7.10 -27.93
C ALA A 43 -9.29 6.65 -26.55
N LYS A 44 -10.07 6.88 -25.49
CA LYS A 44 -9.81 6.26 -24.19
C LYS A 44 -9.79 4.74 -24.42
N PRO A 45 -8.73 4.02 -24.03
CA PRO A 45 -8.71 2.57 -24.19
C PRO A 45 -9.90 1.97 -23.43
N GLU A 46 -10.74 1.24 -24.15
CA GLU A 46 -11.86 0.50 -23.58
C GLU A 46 -11.28 -0.55 -22.63
N LYS A 47 -11.58 -0.43 -21.33
CA LYS A 47 -11.03 -1.30 -20.29
C LYS A 47 -11.74 -2.66 -20.40
N ILE A 48 -11.18 -3.58 -21.17
CA ILE A 48 -11.70 -4.96 -21.30
C ILE A 48 -11.50 -5.64 -19.95
N ALA A 49 -12.61 -6.04 -19.30
CA ALA A 49 -12.56 -6.76 -18.05
C ALA A 49 -11.83 -8.10 -18.23
N PRO A 50 -10.97 -8.52 -17.29
CA PRO A 50 -10.23 -9.77 -17.45
C PRO A 50 -11.20 -10.97 -17.44
N PRO A 51 -10.85 -12.08 -18.11
CA PRO A 51 -11.66 -13.29 -18.08
C PRO A 51 -11.75 -13.86 -16.65
N LEU A 52 -12.92 -14.37 -16.29
CA LEU A 52 -13.15 -15.04 -15.01
C LEU A 52 -12.87 -16.54 -15.13
N PHE A 53 -12.16 -17.09 -14.15
CA PHE A 53 -11.89 -18.52 -14.04
C PHE A 53 -12.41 -19.04 -12.71
N GLU A 54 -12.82 -20.30 -12.70
CA GLU A 54 -12.95 -21.11 -11.50
C GLU A 54 -11.63 -21.84 -11.27
N PHE A 55 -11.04 -21.64 -10.10
CA PHE A 55 -9.82 -22.31 -9.68
C PHE A 55 -10.12 -23.29 -8.56
N THR A 56 -9.55 -24.49 -8.65
CA THR A 56 -9.46 -25.44 -7.55
C THR A 56 -8.00 -25.56 -7.15
N PHE A 57 -7.67 -25.25 -5.90
CA PHE A 57 -6.31 -25.36 -5.40
C PHE A 57 -6.28 -25.77 -3.93
N THR A 58 -5.13 -26.24 -3.48
CA THR A 58 -4.87 -26.56 -2.07
C THR A 58 -4.18 -25.36 -1.41
N ASP A 59 -4.76 -24.82 -0.35
CA ASP A 59 -4.14 -23.73 0.42
C ASP A 59 -3.00 -24.23 1.34
N ASP A 60 -2.35 -23.31 2.05
CA ASP A 60 -1.25 -23.63 2.98
C ASP A 60 -1.70 -24.48 4.17
N GLN A 61 -3.00 -24.49 4.48
CA GLN A 61 -3.60 -25.34 5.51
C GLN A 61 -3.97 -26.73 4.97
N LYS A 62 -3.57 -27.03 3.72
CA LYS A 62 -3.88 -28.26 3.01
C LYS A 62 -5.39 -28.47 2.80
N GLN A 63 -6.18 -27.40 2.83
CA GLN A 63 -7.59 -27.44 2.51
C GLN A 63 -7.80 -27.15 1.03
N GLU A 64 -8.75 -27.85 0.42
CA GLU A 64 -9.15 -27.57 -0.94
C GLU A 64 -10.06 -26.34 -0.96
N GLN A 65 -9.72 -25.38 -1.82
CA GLN A 65 -10.46 -24.16 -2.05
C GLN A 65 -10.95 -24.13 -3.49
N ILE A 66 -12.20 -23.69 -3.67
CA ILE A 66 -12.80 -23.42 -4.97
C ILE A 66 -13.19 -21.95 -5.00
N ILE A 67 -12.63 -21.19 -5.94
CA ILE A 67 -12.85 -19.74 -6.03
C ILE A 67 -13.10 -19.31 -7.48
N GLU A 68 -13.88 -18.24 -7.65
CA GLU A 68 -13.98 -17.50 -8.90
C GLU A 68 -13.05 -16.28 -8.84
N ALA A 69 -12.09 -16.19 -9.77
CA ALA A 69 -11.08 -15.15 -9.78
C ALA A 69 -10.59 -14.83 -11.20
N ALA A 70 -10.08 -13.62 -11.40
CA ALA A 70 -9.31 -13.28 -12.59
C ALA A 70 -7.87 -13.79 -12.43
N GLN A 71 -7.27 -14.31 -13.50
CA GLN A 71 -5.83 -14.58 -13.51
C GLN A 71 -5.07 -13.30 -13.84
N ILE A 72 -4.27 -12.81 -12.89
CA ILE A 72 -3.45 -11.61 -13.08
C ILE A 72 -2.10 -11.96 -13.71
N LEU A 73 -1.51 -13.08 -13.29
CA LEU A 73 -0.20 -13.51 -13.74
C LEU A 73 -0.12 -15.04 -13.74
N GLN A 74 0.67 -15.58 -14.67
CA GLN A 74 1.23 -16.92 -14.58
C GLN A 74 2.76 -16.80 -14.53
N ALA A 75 3.37 -17.37 -13.48
CA ALA A 75 4.80 -17.43 -13.31
C ALA A 75 5.43 -18.46 -14.27
N GLN A 76 6.75 -18.39 -14.45
CA GLN A 76 7.48 -19.25 -15.40
C GLN A 76 7.43 -20.74 -15.00
N ASP A 77 7.36 -21.03 -13.71
CA ASP A 77 7.22 -22.38 -13.16
C ASP A 77 5.80 -22.94 -13.31
N GLY A 78 4.84 -22.12 -13.75
CA GLY A 78 3.44 -22.48 -13.90
C GLY A 78 2.54 -22.05 -12.73
N GLY A 79 3.11 -21.45 -11.67
CA GLY A 79 2.33 -20.87 -10.58
C GLY A 79 1.43 -19.72 -11.05
N VAL A 80 0.35 -19.45 -10.33
CA VAL A 80 -0.65 -18.44 -10.73
C VAL A 80 -0.88 -17.42 -9.63
N VAL A 81 -1.14 -16.17 -10.05
CA VAL A 81 -1.67 -15.10 -9.20
C VAL A 81 -3.12 -14.82 -9.61
N MET A 82 -4.01 -14.90 -8.63
CA MET A 82 -5.45 -14.81 -8.81
C MET A 82 -5.98 -13.58 -8.07
N LEU A 83 -6.76 -12.74 -8.76
CA LEU A 83 -7.52 -11.64 -8.15
C LEU A 83 -8.95 -12.10 -7.90
N THR A 84 -9.33 -12.24 -6.64
CA THR A 84 -10.69 -12.58 -6.25
C THR A 84 -11.63 -11.39 -6.49
N ARG A 85 -12.93 -11.67 -6.61
CA ARG A 85 -13.96 -10.64 -6.84
C ARG A 85 -14.06 -9.60 -5.70
N ASP A 86 -13.56 -9.90 -4.51
CA ASP A 86 -13.48 -8.99 -3.37
C ASP A 86 -12.10 -8.29 -3.21
N GLY A 87 -11.18 -8.52 -4.14
CA GLY A 87 -9.93 -7.77 -4.26
C GLY A 87 -8.69 -8.42 -3.67
N ARG A 88 -8.78 -9.61 -3.07
CA ARG A 88 -7.60 -10.33 -2.57
C ARG A 88 -6.75 -10.85 -3.73
N LEU A 89 -5.44 -10.83 -3.53
CA LEU A 89 -4.49 -11.58 -4.36
C LEU A 89 -4.16 -12.89 -3.68
N LEU A 90 -4.41 -13.98 -4.38
CA LEU A 90 -4.09 -15.33 -3.95
C LEU A 90 -3.05 -15.92 -4.90
N THR A 91 -2.15 -16.74 -4.36
CA THR A 91 -1.14 -17.45 -5.13
C THR A 91 -1.36 -18.95 -5.01
N ALA A 92 -1.14 -19.67 -6.09
CA ALA A 92 -1.04 -21.13 -6.05
C ALA A 92 0.19 -21.56 -6.85
N THR A 93 1.05 -22.39 -6.26
CA THR A 93 2.12 -23.06 -6.99
C THR A 93 1.54 -24.09 -7.96
N PRO A 94 2.32 -24.61 -8.92
CA PRO A 94 1.89 -25.69 -9.80
C PRO A 94 1.38 -26.92 -9.03
N GLU A 95 1.99 -27.24 -7.89
CA GLU A 95 1.61 -28.39 -7.05
C GLU A 95 0.34 -28.14 -6.26
N GLN A 96 0.07 -26.88 -5.89
CA GLN A 96 -1.16 -26.49 -5.20
C GLN A 96 -2.35 -26.43 -6.17
N LEU A 97 -2.12 -26.07 -7.43
CA LEU A 97 -3.17 -25.88 -8.43
C LEU A 97 -3.69 -27.23 -8.96
N LYS A 98 -4.93 -27.57 -8.62
CA LYS A 98 -5.59 -28.82 -9.06
C LYS A 98 -6.31 -28.66 -10.40
N SER A 99 -7.05 -27.56 -10.55
CA SER A 99 -7.80 -27.30 -11.78
C SER A 99 -8.01 -25.81 -12.03
N LYS A 100 -8.17 -25.45 -13.30
CA LYS A 100 -8.52 -24.11 -13.76
C LYS A 100 -9.51 -24.23 -14.92
N ARG A 101 -10.69 -23.62 -14.78
CA ARG A 101 -11.76 -23.66 -15.78
C ARG A 101 -12.19 -22.24 -16.15
N LEU A 102 -12.13 -21.89 -17.42
CA LEU A 102 -12.65 -20.61 -17.92
C LEU A 102 -14.17 -20.58 -17.76
N LEU A 103 -14.70 -19.49 -17.22
CA LEU A 103 -16.13 -19.25 -17.11
C LEU A 103 -16.60 -18.36 -18.28
N ASN A 104 -17.81 -18.59 -18.77
CA ASN A 104 -18.43 -17.77 -19.83
C ASN A 104 -19.01 -16.46 -19.26
N ARG A 105 -18.26 -15.80 -18.38
CA ARG A 105 -18.60 -14.52 -17.74
C ARG A 105 -17.32 -13.72 -17.56
N GLU A 106 -17.41 -12.40 -17.62
CA GLU A 106 -16.29 -11.52 -17.35
C GLU A 106 -16.07 -11.36 -15.84
N PHE A 107 -14.87 -10.97 -15.44
CA PHE A 107 -14.61 -10.61 -14.06
C PHE A 107 -15.42 -9.37 -13.68
N THR A 108 -16.30 -9.53 -12.70
CA THR A 108 -17.01 -8.44 -12.04
C THR A 108 -16.72 -8.51 -10.55
N PRO A 109 -16.38 -7.38 -9.90
CA PRO A 109 -16.26 -7.35 -8.45
C PRO A 109 -17.53 -7.82 -7.76
N LEU A 110 -17.44 -8.18 -6.48
CA LEU A 110 -18.63 -8.42 -5.68
C LEU A 110 -19.48 -7.15 -5.61
N ASP A 111 -20.78 -7.30 -5.78
CA ASP A 111 -21.70 -6.19 -5.52
C ASP A 111 -21.81 -5.90 -4.01
N ALA A 112 -22.49 -4.80 -3.67
CA ALA A 112 -22.62 -4.35 -2.29
C ALA A 112 -23.24 -5.40 -1.36
N GLY A 113 -24.24 -6.15 -1.83
CA GLY A 113 -24.94 -7.17 -1.05
C GLY A 113 -24.15 -8.47 -0.92
N GLU A 114 -23.49 -8.91 -1.99
CA GLU A 114 -22.54 -10.03 -1.97
C GLU A 114 -21.41 -9.76 -0.97
N LEU A 115 -20.83 -8.56 -1.03
CA LEU A 115 -19.71 -8.16 -0.20
C LEU A 115 -20.13 -8.01 1.28
N GLU A 116 -21.30 -7.43 1.56
CA GLU A 116 -21.85 -7.38 2.93
C GLU A 116 -22.03 -8.78 3.51
N LYS A 117 -22.65 -9.70 2.76
CA LYS A 117 -22.86 -11.08 3.20
C LYS A 117 -21.54 -11.78 3.47
N GLN A 118 -20.55 -11.64 2.59
CA GLN A 118 -19.24 -12.23 2.78
C GLN A 118 -18.54 -11.66 4.02
N LEU A 119 -18.54 -10.33 4.18
CA LEU A 119 -17.89 -9.67 5.31
C LEU A 119 -18.56 -10.02 6.64
N LYS A 120 -19.88 -10.15 6.71
CA LYS A 120 -20.58 -10.63 7.91
C LYS A 120 -20.31 -12.10 8.22
N ALA A 121 -20.21 -12.95 7.19
CA ALA A 121 -19.82 -14.34 7.39
C ALA A 121 -18.38 -14.46 7.92
N GLU A 122 -17.51 -13.54 7.51
CA GLU A 122 -16.10 -13.51 7.89
C GLU A 122 -15.86 -12.88 9.28
N PHE A 123 -16.46 -11.71 9.53
CA PHE A 123 -16.26 -10.87 10.72
C PHE A 123 -17.41 -10.93 11.75
N GLY A 124 -18.48 -11.66 11.47
CA GLY A 124 -19.60 -11.81 12.40
C GLY A 124 -20.67 -10.73 12.26
N GLU A 125 -21.83 -11.03 12.85
CA GLU A 125 -23.05 -10.22 12.76
C GLU A 125 -22.99 -8.92 13.58
N ASP A 126 -22.00 -8.78 14.47
CA ASP A 126 -21.77 -7.55 15.24
C ASP A 126 -21.03 -6.47 14.43
N PHE A 127 -20.56 -6.79 13.23
CA PHE A 127 -20.02 -5.83 12.29
C PHE A 127 -21.13 -5.22 11.41
N THR A 128 -21.07 -3.91 11.26
CA THR A 128 -21.89 -3.13 10.34
C THR A 128 -21.11 -2.93 9.03
N VAL A 129 -21.78 -3.11 7.89
CA VAL A 129 -21.18 -2.86 6.57
C VAL A 129 -21.82 -1.60 5.99
N THR A 130 -21.00 -0.65 5.57
CA THR A 130 -21.44 0.59 4.93
C THR A 130 -20.64 0.82 3.66
N GLN A 131 -21.31 0.99 2.53
CA GLN A 131 -20.68 1.29 1.25
C GLN A 131 -20.68 2.80 0.99
N THR A 132 -19.60 3.29 0.41
CA THR A 132 -19.47 4.64 -0.15
C THR A 132 -19.20 4.56 -1.65
N LYS A 133 -18.68 5.62 -2.27
CA LYS A 133 -18.41 5.62 -3.71
C LYS A 133 -17.27 4.65 -4.07
N HIS A 134 -16.20 4.63 -3.28
CA HIS A 134 -15.01 3.80 -3.55
C HIS A 134 -14.72 2.79 -2.44
N PHE A 135 -15.28 2.96 -1.24
CA PHE A 135 -14.97 2.13 -0.08
C PHE A 135 -16.13 1.27 0.41
N THR A 136 -15.79 0.14 1.03
CA THR A 136 -16.69 -0.69 1.83
C THR A 136 -16.14 -0.76 3.25
N ILE A 137 -16.85 -0.18 4.20
CA ILE A 137 -16.45 -0.12 5.60
C ILE A 137 -17.14 -1.25 6.35
N CYS A 138 -16.38 -2.25 6.80
CA CYS A 138 -16.80 -3.31 7.71
C CYS A 138 -16.38 -2.93 9.14
N SER A 139 -17.30 -2.50 9.98
CA SER A 139 -16.97 -1.88 11.27
C SER A 139 -17.74 -2.45 12.44
N GLN A 140 -17.01 -2.82 13.48
CA GLN A 140 -17.51 -3.09 14.83
C GLN A 140 -17.48 -1.82 15.71
N ALA A 141 -16.89 -0.72 15.22
CA ALA A 141 -16.87 0.56 15.93
C ALA A 141 -18.22 1.26 15.89
N GLY A 142 -18.39 2.28 16.74
CA GLY A 142 -19.64 3.04 16.80
C GLY A 142 -19.99 3.74 15.47
N ASN A 143 -21.27 3.73 15.08
CA ASN A 143 -21.76 4.26 13.79
C ASN A 143 -21.22 5.66 13.44
N ARG A 144 -21.09 6.56 14.43
CA ARG A 144 -20.57 7.91 14.22
C ARG A 144 -19.08 7.92 13.84
N TYR A 145 -18.27 7.09 14.50
CA TYR A 145 -16.87 6.95 14.15
C TYR A 145 -16.70 6.30 12.78
N SER A 146 -17.45 5.23 12.49
CA SER A 146 -17.46 4.57 11.17
C SER A 146 -17.82 5.55 10.05
N GLN A 147 -18.85 6.39 10.25
CA GLN A 147 -19.25 7.44 9.31
C GLN A 147 -18.19 8.53 9.18
N TRP A 148 -17.53 8.93 10.26
CA TRP A 148 -16.43 9.89 10.20
C TRP A 148 -15.24 9.35 9.38
N CYS A 149 -14.87 8.08 9.59
CA CYS A 149 -13.83 7.41 8.81
C CYS A 149 -14.20 7.35 7.32
N SER A 150 -15.46 7.00 6.98
CA SER A 150 -15.89 6.90 5.59
C SER A 150 -15.78 8.24 4.85
N TYR A 151 -16.15 9.36 5.50
CA TYR A 151 -15.93 10.70 4.94
C TYR A 151 -14.45 11.05 4.78
N LEU A 152 -13.60 10.65 5.73
CA LEU A 152 -12.16 10.90 5.66
C LEU A 152 -11.53 10.12 4.50
N PHE A 153 -11.89 8.85 4.30
CA PHE A 153 -11.38 7.99 3.22
C PHE A 153 -11.74 8.55 1.83
N GLU A 154 -13.01 8.89 1.61
CA GLU A 154 -13.46 9.48 0.34
C GLU A 154 -12.79 10.82 0.05
N ARG A 155 -12.60 11.63 1.11
CA ARG A 155 -11.88 12.90 0.98
C ARG A 155 -10.42 12.68 0.61
N LEU A 156 -9.75 11.71 1.24
CA LEU A 156 -8.36 11.38 0.94
C LEU A 156 -8.21 10.86 -0.49
N TYR A 157 -9.11 9.97 -0.93
CA TYR A 157 -9.18 9.51 -2.32
C TYR A 157 -9.20 10.68 -3.30
N MET A 158 -10.15 11.60 -3.13
CA MET A 158 -10.28 12.77 -4.00
C MET A 158 -9.03 13.66 -3.98
N VAL A 159 -8.44 13.91 -2.80
CA VAL A 159 -7.26 14.77 -2.69
C VAL A 159 -6.03 14.10 -3.31
N LEU A 160 -5.81 12.80 -3.07
CA LEU A 160 -4.72 12.05 -3.65
C LEU A 160 -4.85 11.98 -5.16
N HIS A 161 -6.05 11.64 -5.65
CA HIS A 161 -6.32 11.60 -7.08
C HIS A 161 -6.01 12.96 -7.72
N ASN A 162 -6.59 14.06 -7.22
CA ASN A 162 -6.34 15.39 -7.77
C ASN A 162 -4.88 15.87 -7.64
N TYR A 163 -4.12 15.32 -6.69
CA TYR A 163 -2.73 15.72 -6.48
C TYR A 163 -1.75 15.06 -7.46
N TRP A 164 -2.08 13.86 -7.94
CA TRP A 164 -1.24 13.07 -8.84
C TRP A 164 -1.78 12.94 -10.26
N ASP A 165 -3.06 13.25 -10.48
CA ASP A 165 -3.67 13.19 -11.79
C ASP A 165 -3.05 14.25 -12.71
N ASP A 166 -2.27 13.78 -13.68
CA ASP A 166 -1.78 14.57 -14.79
C ASP A 166 -2.32 14.01 -16.11
N LYS A 167 -2.30 14.84 -17.16
CA LYS A 167 -2.85 14.44 -18.46
C LYS A 167 -2.01 13.40 -19.19
N ALA A 168 -0.74 13.25 -18.83
CA ALA A 168 0.20 12.35 -19.50
C ALA A 168 0.07 10.91 -18.99
N SER A 169 -0.26 10.74 -17.72
CA SER A 169 -0.41 9.45 -17.03
C SER A 169 -1.61 9.51 -16.09
N PRO A 170 -2.85 9.46 -16.63
CA PRO A 170 -4.04 9.58 -15.80
C PRO A 170 -4.13 8.39 -14.83
N LEU A 171 -4.51 8.68 -13.60
CA LEU A 171 -4.84 7.64 -12.63
C LEU A 171 -6.12 6.91 -13.08
N HIS A 172 -6.24 5.65 -12.67
CA HIS A 172 -7.45 4.86 -12.91
C HIS A 172 -8.28 4.70 -11.63
N ASP A 173 -9.57 4.46 -11.77
CA ASP A 173 -10.41 4.09 -10.64
C ASP A 173 -10.06 2.68 -10.12
N PRO A 174 -10.28 2.39 -8.82
CA PRO A 174 -10.15 1.05 -8.25
C PRO A 174 -10.97 0.01 -9.02
N GLU A 175 -10.36 -1.13 -9.30
CA GLU A 175 -11.01 -2.24 -10.02
C GLU A 175 -11.95 -3.05 -9.12
N VAL A 176 -11.78 -2.94 -7.81
CA VAL A 176 -12.53 -3.64 -6.77
C VAL A 176 -12.81 -2.64 -5.64
N PRO A 177 -13.90 -2.82 -4.86
CA PRO A 177 -14.18 -1.98 -3.71
C PRO A 177 -13.01 -1.94 -2.71
N LEU A 178 -12.68 -0.76 -2.21
CA LEU A 178 -11.63 -0.59 -1.21
C LEU A 178 -12.18 -0.92 0.19
N ILE A 179 -11.79 -2.07 0.74
CA ILE A 179 -12.36 -2.55 2.00
C ILE A 179 -11.57 -2.00 3.19
N ALA A 180 -12.28 -1.39 4.14
CA ALA A 180 -11.75 -0.98 5.43
C ALA A 180 -12.39 -1.81 6.54
N VAL A 181 -11.58 -2.47 7.37
CA VAL A 181 -12.04 -3.22 8.54
C VAL A 181 -11.72 -2.42 9.80
N ILE A 182 -12.72 -2.10 10.62
CA ILE A 182 -12.56 -1.27 11.82
C ILE A 182 -13.05 -2.03 13.05
N PHE A 183 -12.13 -2.46 13.90
CA PHE A 183 -12.45 -3.10 15.18
C PHE A 183 -12.91 -2.08 16.23
N LYS A 184 -13.70 -2.53 17.21
CA LYS A 184 -14.24 -1.63 18.24
C LYS A 184 -13.20 -1.05 19.20
N ASP A 185 -12.07 -1.73 19.37
CA ASP A 185 -11.00 -1.35 20.28
C ASP A 185 -9.68 -2.01 19.89
N ARG A 186 -8.62 -1.61 20.59
CA ARG A 186 -7.26 -2.12 20.41
C ARG A 186 -7.14 -3.63 20.65
N ALA A 187 -7.86 -4.17 21.64
CA ALA A 187 -7.73 -5.58 22.01
C ALA A 187 -8.27 -6.51 20.90
N ASN A 188 -9.42 -6.16 20.31
CA ASN A 188 -10.00 -6.93 19.21
C ASN A 188 -9.14 -6.81 17.94
N PHE A 189 -8.57 -5.63 17.70
CA PHE A 189 -7.60 -5.43 16.63
C PHE A 189 -6.36 -6.29 16.82
N GLU A 190 -5.72 -6.27 17.99
CA GLU A 190 -4.51 -7.06 18.26
C GLU A 190 -4.79 -8.57 18.14
N GLN A 191 -5.98 -9.04 18.55
CA GLN A 191 -6.38 -10.43 18.37
C GLN A 191 -6.46 -10.85 16.90
N TYR A 192 -6.93 -9.97 16.02
CA TYR A 192 -6.97 -10.23 14.59
C TYR A 192 -5.59 -10.04 13.95
N ALA A 193 -4.93 -8.91 14.22
CA ALA A 193 -3.65 -8.53 13.63
C ALA A 193 -2.54 -9.53 13.96
N SER A 194 -2.54 -10.12 15.16
CA SER A 194 -1.54 -11.14 15.56
C SER A 194 -1.58 -12.41 14.71
N GLN A 195 -2.72 -12.72 14.08
CA GLN A 195 -2.85 -13.86 13.17
C GLN A 195 -2.18 -13.60 11.81
N LEU A 196 -1.98 -12.33 11.45
CA LEU A 196 -1.44 -11.90 10.16
C LEU A 196 0.00 -11.39 10.27
N LEU A 197 0.29 -10.61 11.32
CA LEU A 197 1.57 -9.91 11.53
C LEU A 197 2.44 -10.58 12.60
N GLY A 198 1.94 -11.61 13.28
CA GLY A 198 2.64 -12.23 14.42
C GLY A 198 2.89 -11.24 15.56
N GLU A 199 4.08 -11.29 16.15
CA GLU A 199 4.47 -10.44 17.29
C GLU A 199 4.48 -8.93 16.97
N GLY A 200 4.58 -8.54 15.69
CA GLY A 200 4.55 -7.14 15.27
C GLY A 200 3.20 -6.45 15.41
N ALA A 201 2.12 -7.20 15.63
CA ALA A 201 0.75 -6.68 15.71
C ALA A 201 0.55 -5.65 16.83
N ALA A 202 1.17 -5.85 17.99
CA ALA A 202 1.01 -4.96 19.15
C ALA A 202 1.69 -3.59 18.99
N ALA A 203 2.62 -3.47 18.04
CA ALA A 203 3.38 -2.25 17.80
C ALA A 203 2.66 -1.26 16.85
N THR A 204 1.61 -1.70 16.14
CA THR A 204 0.92 -0.88 15.15
C THR A 204 -0.49 -0.45 15.59
N HIS A 205 -0.94 0.70 15.09
CA HIS A 205 -2.28 1.24 15.30
C HIS A 205 -3.23 0.95 14.11
N GLY A 206 -2.70 0.31 13.06
CA GLY A 206 -3.38 0.01 11.82
C GLY A 206 -2.43 -0.62 10.81
N PHE A 207 -2.94 -1.25 9.76
CA PHE A 207 -2.11 -1.67 8.64
C PHE A 207 -2.94 -1.81 7.36
N TYR A 208 -2.31 -1.56 6.22
CA TYR A 208 -2.77 -2.01 4.92
C TYR A 208 -2.13 -3.36 4.55
N SER A 209 -2.95 -4.33 4.18
CA SER A 209 -2.49 -5.62 3.65
C SER A 209 -2.53 -5.62 2.12
N ILE A 210 -1.35 -5.73 1.51
CA ILE A 210 -1.19 -5.89 0.05
C ILE A 210 -1.94 -7.13 -0.45
N GLN A 211 -1.90 -8.23 0.31
CA GLN A 211 -2.53 -9.49 -0.08
C GLN A 211 -4.05 -9.37 -0.07
N SER A 212 -4.67 -8.92 1.03
CA SER A 212 -6.12 -8.86 1.12
C SER A 212 -6.75 -7.62 0.48
N ASN A 213 -5.91 -6.62 0.14
CA ASN A 213 -6.33 -5.28 -0.28
C ASN A 213 -7.12 -4.51 0.77
N ARG A 214 -6.94 -4.84 2.05
CA ARG A 214 -7.72 -4.27 3.15
C ARG A 214 -6.86 -3.37 4.00
N MET A 215 -7.40 -2.21 4.33
CA MET A 215 -6.91 -1.45 5.48
C MET A 215 -7.62 -1.98 6.73
N VAL A 216 -6.87 -2.18 7.80
CA VAL A 216 -7.37 -2.71 9.07
C VAL A 216 -7.00 -1.73 10.17
N LEU A 217 -8.00 -1.28 10.92
CA LEU A 217 -7.91 -0.26 11.95
C LEU A 217 -8.74 -0.69 13.17
N TYR A 218 -8.70 0.13 14.21
CA TYR A 218 -9.70 0.11 15.27
C TYR A 218 -10.21 1.51 15.59
N ASP A 219 -11.18 1.60 16.49
CA ASP A 219 -11.63 2.87 17.02
C ASP A 219 -10.53 3.55 17.83
N LEU A 220 -9.79 4.46 17.19
CA LEU A 220 -8.70 5.23 17.81
C LEU A 220 -9.21 6.26 18.84
N THR A 221 -10.53 6.38 19.01
CA THR A 221 -11.16 7.19 20.05
C THR A 221 -11.48 6.38 21.31
N ALA A 222 -11.42 5.04 21.22
CA ALA A 222 -11.55 4.08 22.31
C ALA A 222 -10.18 3.79 22.94
N GLY A 223 -9.57 4.83 23.54
CA GLY A 223 -8.30 4.70 24.26
C GLY A 223 -8.39 3.78 25.49
N PRO A 224 -7.26 3.36 26.07
CA PRO A 224 -7.27 2.52 27.27
C PRO A 224 -8.09 3.15 28.40
N ASN A 225 -9.10 2.43 28.90
CA ASN A 225 -10.06 2.91 29.91
C ASN A 225 -10.89 4.14 29.50
N GLU A 226 -10.91 4.52 28.22
CA GLU A 226 -11.79 5.56 27.70
C GLU A 226 -12.94 4.94 26.92
N ARG A 227 -14.15 5.46 27.10
CA ARG A 227 -15.29 5.12 26.22
C ARG A 227 -15.01 5.63 24.79
N PRO A 228 -15.50 4.93 23.74
CA PRO A 228 -15.50 5.43 22.37
C PRO A 228 -16.18 6.80 22.25
N ALA A 229 -15.87 7.55 21.20
CA ALA A 229 -16.51 8.84 20.95
C ALA A 229 -17.96 8.67 20.45
N TYR A 230 -18.85 9.55 20.90
CA TYR A 230 -20.29 9.49 20.54
C TYR A 230 -20.77 10.62 19.61
N THR A 231 -19.97 11.67 19.45
CA THR A 231 -20.31 12.83 18.61
C THR A 231 -19.11 13.24 17.77
N ASP A 232 -19.33 13.92 16.65
CA ASP A 232 -18.26 14.43 15.79
C ASP A 232 -17.29 15.34 16.56
N ALA A 233 -17.80 16.15 17.49
CA ALA A 233 -16.98 17.01 18.33
C ALA A 233 -16.08 16.20 19.29
N ASP A 234 -16.61 15.10 19.85
CA ASP A 234 -15.87 14.18 20.73
C ASP A 234 -14.81 13.39 19.96
N ILE A 235 -15.14 12.93 18.74
CA ILE A 235 -14.18 12.28 17.83
C ILE A 235 -13.00 13.21 17.59
N LEU A 236 -13.25 14.46 17.16
CA LEU A 236 -12.19 15.42 16.89
C LEU A 236 -11.39 15.76 18.15
N PHE A 237 -12.05 15.91 19.30
CA PHE A 237 -11.39 16.20 20.56
C PHE A 237 -10.42 15.07 20.94
N LYS A 238 -10.88 13.82 20.92
CA LYS A 238 -10.06 12.62 21.25
C LYS A 238 -8.94 12.41 20.24
N LEU A 239 -9.21 12.54 18.95
CA LEU A 239 -8.17 12.41 17.91
C LEU A 239 -7.14 13.55 17.96
N ARG A 240 -7.51 14.75 18.41
CA ARG A 240 -6.54 15.85 18.62
C ARG A 240 -5.62 15.61 19.82
N LYS A 241 -6.00 14.79 20.80
CA LYS A 241 -5.09 14.40 21.90
C LYS A 241 -3.89 13.61 21.37
N SER A 242 -4.07 12.87 20.27
CA SER A 242 -3.00 12.13 19.60
C SER A 242 -3.07 12.37 18.09
N PRO A 243 -2.40 13.40 17.56
CA PRO A 243 -2.30 13.65 16.12
C PRO A 243 -1.79 12.45 15.31
N PHE A 244 -1.04 11.55 15.95
CA PHE A 244 -0.58 10.29 15.38
C PHE A 244 -1.73 9.37 14.98
N ASN A 245 -2.86 9.40 15.69
CA ASN A 245 -4.01 8.54 15.38
C ASN A 245 -4.57 8.88 13.99
N VAL A 246 -4.80 10.17 13.72
CA VAL A 246 -5.28 10.61 12.40
C VAL A 246 -4.23 10.34 11.32
N ALA A 247 -2.95 10.55 11.64
CA ALA A 247 -1.85 10.26 10.72
C ALA A 247 -1.85 8.78 10.31
N THR A 248 -2.00 7.83 11.25
CA THR A 248 -2.11 6.40 10.93
C THR A 248 -3.27 6.10 10.00
N ILE A 249 -4.47 6.63 10.27
CA ILE A 249 -5.64 6.40 9.40
C ILE A 249 -5.34 6.86 7.96
N ILE A 250 -4.73 8.03 7.80
CA ILE A 250 -4.37 8.58 6.49
C ILE A 250 -3.24 7.78 5.85
N HIS A 251 -2.26 7.34 6.63
CA HIS A 251 -1.13 6.54 6.17
C HIS A 251 -1.61 5.24 5.53
N GLU A 252 -2.40 4.44 6.26
CA GLU A 252 -2.92 3.16 5.75
C GLU A 252 -3.88 3.34 4.57
N CYS A 253 -4.74 4.37 4.63
CA CYS A 253 -5.63 4.67 3.52
C CYS A 253 -4.86 5.17 2.29
N THR A 254 -3.75 5.89 2.46
CA THR A 254 -2.86 6.30 1.35
C THR A 254 -2.26 5.09 0.66
N HIS A 255 -1.78 4.09 1.41
CA HIS A 255 -1.33 2.83 0.82
C HIS A 255 -2.43 2.17 0.01
N GLN A 256 -3.61 1.97 0.61
CA GLN A 256 -4.73 1.33 -0.08
C GLN A 256 -5.10 2.06 -1.37
N ILE A 257 -5.22 3.38 -1.36
CA ILE A 257 -5.53 4.14 -2.56
C ILE A 257 -4.41 4.00 -3.59
N ALA A 258 -3.14 4.22 -3.21
CA ALA A 258 -2.01 4.21 -4.14
C ALA A 258 -1.86 2.86 -4.88
N PHE A 259 -2.09 1.74 -4.20
CA PHE A 259 -2.07 0.39 -4.80
C PHE A 259 -3.27 0.08 -5.70
N ASN A 260 -4.31 0.92 -5.73
CA ASN A 260 -5.54 0.68 -6.49
C ASN A 260 -5.84 1.74 -7.55
N VAL A 261 -5.00 2.78 -7.67
CA VAL A 261 -5.18 3.85 -8.68
C VAL A 261 -4.03 3.97 -9.68
N GLY A 262 -3.07 3.03 -9.63
CA GLY A 262 -1.97 2.93 -10.59
C GLY A 262 -0.67 3.62 -10.16
N LEU A 263 -0.54 4.03 -8.89
CA LEU A 263 0.70 4.57 -8.36
C LEU A 263 1.68 3.49 -7.92
N HIS A 264 1.17 2.40 -7.34
CA HIS A 264 1.97 1.24 -6.92
C HIS A 264 1.31 -0.05 -7.41
N THR A 265 2.10 -1.12 -7.54
CA THR A 265 1.62 -2.42 -8.05
C THR A 265 1.76 -3.49 -6.97
N ARG A 266 0.64 -4.10 -6.56
CA ARG A 266 0.64 -5.16 -5.54
C ARG A 266 1.47 -6.36 -6.00
N PHE A 267 2.21 -6.97 -5.07
CA PHE A 267 3.18 -8.05 -5.31
C PHE A 267 4.35 -7.73 -6.26
N ALA A 268 4.50 -6.49 -6.72
CA ALA A 268 5.70 -6.05 -7.43
C ALA A 268 6.75 -5.48 -6.46
N ASP A 269 7.99 -5.32 -6.95
CA ASP A 269 9.06 -4.67 -6.21
C ASP A 269 8.83 -3.16 -6.09
N ASN A 270 8.18 -2.73 -5.01
CA ASN A 270 7.99 -1.31 -4.68
C ASN A 270 8.98 -0.96 -3.55
N PRO A 271 10.02 -0.14 -3.79
CA PRO A 271 10.97 0.23 -2.75
C PRO A 271 10.27 0.91 -1.57
N LEU A 272 10.56 0.49 -0.33
CA LEU A 272 9.82 0.99 0.84
C LEU A 272 10.03 2.48 1.07
N TRP A 273 11.19 3.04 0.74
CA TRP A 273 11.40 4.49 0.83
C TRP A 273 10.38 5.29 0.01
N LEU A 274 9.94 4.74 -1.13
CA LEU A 274 8.98 5.38 -2.03
C LEU A 274 7.56 5.24 -1.49
N THR A 275 7.16 4.01 -1.10
CA THR A 275 5.81 3.75 -0.61
C THR A 275 5.56 4.41 0.75
N GLU A 276 6.48 4.23 1.70
CA GLU A 276 6.40 4.84 3.03
C GLU A 276 6.64 6.34 2.98
N GLY A 277 7.57 6.79 2.14
CA GLY A 277 7.81 8.21 1.91
C GLY A 277 6.59 8.95 1.35
N MET A 278 5.86 8.31 0.43
CA MET A 278 4.59 8.85 -0.08
C MET A 278 3.52 8.85 1.02
N ALA A 279 3.30 7.73 1.72
CA ALA A 279 2.30 7.66 2.78
C ALA A 279 2.55 8.71 3.87
N THR A 280 3.80 8.84 4.32
CA THR A 280 4.21 9.86 5.31
C THR A 280 4.13 11.30 4.80
N TYR A 281 4.23 11.53 3.48
CA TYR A 281 3.98 12.85 2.89
C TYR A 281 2.50 13.24 3.00
N PHE A 282 1.59 12.30 2.80
CA PHE A 282 0.13 12.50 2.88
C PHE A 282 -0.40 12.52 4.31
N GLU A 283 0.20 11.75 5.23
CA GLU A 283 -0.27 11.58 6.62
C GLU A 283 -0.22 12.86 7.47
N THR A 284 0.42 13.92 6.98
CA THR A 284 0.63 15.17 7.73
C THR A 284 -0.70 15.72 8.24
N PRO A 285 -0.97 15.67 9.57
CA PRO A 285 -2.27 16.04 10.10
C PRO A 285 -2.52 17.54 9.98
N ASP A 286 -3.78 17.93 9.75
CA ASP A 286 -4.21 19.34 9.83
C ASP A 286 -5.17 19.50 11.00
N LEU A 287 -4.60 19.69 12.19
CA LEU A 287 -5.36 19.77 13.45
C LEU A 287 -6.35 20.96 13.49
N LYS A 288 -6.15 21.97 12.62
CA LYS A 288 -7.07 23.10 12.46
C LYS A 288 -8.28 22.75 11.60
N SER A 289 -8.26 21.63 10.88
CA SER A 289 -9.37 21.12 10.10
C SER A 289 -10.50 20.57 10.98
N LYS A 290 -11.75 20.74 10.52
CA LYS A 290 -12.93 20.09 11.10
C LYS A 290 -12.94 18.57 10.89
N THR A 291 -12.09 18.04 10.01
CA THR A 291 -11.94 16.60 9.74
C THR A 291 -10.60 16.05 10.24
N GLY A 292 -9.81 16.82 11.00
CA GLY A 292 -8.45 16.42 11.43
C GLY A 292 -7.37 16.45 10.34
N TRP A 293 -7.79 16.53 9.07
CA TRP A 293 -6.92 16.65 7.90
C TRP A 293 -7.60 17.47 6.79
N ARG A 294 -6.84 18.25 6.02
CA ARG A 294 -7.40 19.12 4.96
C ARG A 294 -6.55 19.20 3.70
N THR A 295 -5.23 19.23 3.85
CA THR A 295 -4.29 19.53 2.76
C THR A 295 -3.03 18.70 2.88
N VAL A 296 -2.50 18.26 1.74
CA VAL A 296 -1.26 17.51 1.63
C VAL A 296 -0.04 18.41 1.56
N GLY A 297 1.15 17.85 1.84
CA GLY A 297 2.42 18.48 1.50
C GLY A 297 2.85 19.66 2.36
N LYS A 298 2.24 19.83 3.54
CA LYS A 298 2.82 20.61 4.64
C LYS A 298 4.02 19.85 5.23
N PRO A 299 5.01 20.54 5.82
CA PRO A 299 6.05 19.86 6.60
C PRO A 299 5.41 19.04 7.74
N ASN A 300 5.92 17.83 7.98
CA ASN A 300 5.51 16.96 9.09
C ASN A 300 6.50 17.21 10.26
N PRO A 301 6.15 18.00 11.29
CA PRO A 301 7.14 18.46 12.28
C PRO A 301 7.80 17.32 13.07
N PRO A 302 7.08 16.26 13.53
CA PRO A 302 7.71 15.09 14.12
C PRO A 302 8.76 14.43 13.22
N ARG A 303 8.43 14.17 11.94
CA ARG A 303 9.37 13.55 10.99
C ARG A 303 10.56 14.45 10.70
N LEU A 304 10.32 15.76 10.55
CA LEU A 304 11.38 16.73 10.33
C LEU A 304 12.37 16.78 11.49
N ARG A 305 11.88 16.79 12.74
CA ARG A 305 12.74 16.76 13.93
C ARG A 305 13.56 15.47 13.99
N GLN A 306 12.92 14.31 13.81
CA GLN A 306 13.60 13.02 13.80
C GLN A 306 14.70 12.98 12.73
N PHE A 307 14.40 13.42 11.50
CA PHE A 307 15.36 13.47 10.40
C PHE A 307 16.53 14.42 10.69
N GLN A 308 16.27 15.59 11.29
CA GLN A 308 17.33 16.52 11.67
C GLN A 308 18.29 15.91 12.69
N ASP A 309 17.75 15.24 13.70
CA ASP A 309 18.56 14.60 14.74
C ASP A 309 19.38 13.44 14.15
N TYR A 310 18.76 12.62 13.28
CA TYR A 310 19.46 11.58 12.51
C TYR A 310 20.58 12.16 11.64
N ALA A 311 20.28 13.16 10.81
CA ALA A 311 21.21 13.77 9.86
C ALA A 311 22.41 14.45 10.53
N ARG A 312 22.26 14.93 11.77
CA ARG A 312 23.35 15.57 12.53
C ARG A 312 24.29 14.61 13.23
N SER A 313 23.78 13.45 13.68
CA SER A 313 24.49 12.64 14.67
C SER A 313 24.74 11.19 14.26
N ARG A 314 23.89 10.60 13.42
CA ARG A 314 23.82 9.15 13.22
C ARG A 314 23.76 8.73 11.75
N ARG A 315 23.49 9.66 10.82
CA ARG A 315 23.33 9.35 9.39
C ARG A 315 24.68 9.00 8.73
N PRO A 316 24.87 7.77 8.23
CA PRO A 316 26.11 7.38 7.55
C PRO A 316 26.21 8.02 6.16
N ALA A 317 27.42 8.03 5.58
CA ALA A 317 27.68 8.68 4.29
C ALA A 317 26.97 8.01 3.10
N ASP A 318 26.72 6.70 3.18
CA ASP A 318 26.02 5.89 2.19
C ASP A 318 24.50 5.78 2.45
N SER A 319 23.97 6.57 3.39
CA SER A 319 22.57 6.50 3.83
C SER A 319 21.56 6.65 2.68
N LEU A 320 21.80 7.57 1.74
CA LEU A 320 20.92 7.72 0.57
C LEU A 320 20.96 6.50 -0.36
N GLN A 321 22.15 5.95 -0.61
CA GLN A 321 22.31 4.77 -1.47
C GLN A 321 21.59 3.57 -0.85
N THR A 322 21.83 3.31 0.44
CA THR A 322 21.21 2.18 1.16
C THR A 322 19.71 2.33 1.32
N LEU A 323 19.19 3.57 1.45
CA LEU A 323 17.75 3.86 1.46
C LEU A 323 17.08 3.46 0.13
N ILE A 324 17.73 3.74 -1.00
CA ILE A 324 17.20 3.47 -2.34
C ILE A 324 17.31 1.97 -2.68
N SER A 325 18.46 1.37 -2.36
CA SER A 325 18.82 0.04 -2.83
C SER A 325 18.32 -1.10 -1.94
N SER A 326 17.94 -0.83 -0.69
CA SER A 326 17.60 -1.87 0.29
C SER A 326 16.50 -1.45 1.26
N ASP A 327 15.58 -2.38 1.52
CA ASP A 327 14.50 -2.21 2.50
C ASP A 327 14.91 -2.64 3.92
N GLN A 328 16.14 -3.14 4.11
CA GLN A 328 16.60 -3.73 5.36
C GLN A 328 16.43 -2.79 6.57
N ARG A 329 16.70 -1.50 6.39
CA ARG A 329 16.62 -0.48 7.45
C ARG A 329 15.19 -0.25 7.97
N PHE A 330 14.16 -0.72 7.26
CA PHE A 330 12.76 -0.70 7.73
C PHE A 330 12.42 -1.90 8.61
N GLN A 331 13.24 -2.95 8.59
CA GLN A 331 13.06 -4.18 9.37
C GLN A 331 13.82 -4.15 10.71
N GLU A 332 14.70 -3.16 10.89
CA GLU A 332 15.56 -3.01 12.07
C GLU A 332 14.92 -2.07 13.09
N ALA A 333 14.56 -2.59 14.26
CA ALA A 333 13.85 -1.85 15.30
C ALA A 333 14.58 -0.56 15.75
N GLU A 334 15.91 -0.56 15.76
CA GLU A 334 16.71 0.61 16.15
C GLU A 334 16.76 1.70 15.07
N ALA A 335 16.70 1.31 13.79
CA ALA A 335 16.83 2.22 12.65
C ALA A 335 15.47 2.70 12.12
N VAL A 336 14.39 1.97 12.36
CA VAL A 336 13.10 2.15 11.68
C VAL A 336 12.57 3.60 11.78
N LEU A 337 12.61 4.21 12.96
CA LEU A 337 12.12 5.58 13.15
C LEU A 337 12.90 6.61 12.31
N ASP A 338 14.23 6.47 12.25
CA ASP A 338 15.10 7.31 11.43
C ASP A 338 14.88 7.05 9.93
N THR A 339 14.68 5.79 9.55
CA THR A 339 14.41 5.38 8.16
C THR A 339 13.10 5.97 7.64
N TYR A 340 12.01 5.91 8.42
CA TYR A 340 10.75 6.58 8.05
C TYR A 340 10.92 8.11 7.96
N ALA A 341 11.67 8.71 8.88
CA ALA A 341 11.93 10.15 8.86
C ALA A 341 12.74 10.57 7.62
N GLU A 342 13.73 9.77 7.23
CA GLU A 342 14.49 9.99 6.01
C GLU A 342 13.66 9.74 4.74
N ALA A 343 12.87 8.67 4.68
CA ALA A 343 11.97 8.40 3.54
C ALA A 343 10.97 9.53 3.31
N TRP A 344 10.38 10.05 4.40
CA TRP A 344 9.53 11.25 4.36
C TRP A 344 10.31 12.46 3.83
N ALA A 345 11.47 12.76 4.41
CA ALA A 345 12.28 13.91 4.06
C ALA A 345 12.71 13.87 2.60
N PHE A 346 13.14 12.70 2.12
CA PHE A 346 13.60 12.49 0.76
C PHE A 346 12.45 12.63 -0.24
N SER A 347 11.30 11.99 0.04
CA SER A 347 10.10 12.16 -0.79
C SER A 347 9.62 13.61 -0.82
N TYR A 348 9.62 14.29 0.34
CA TYR A 348 9.29 15.71 0.42
C TYR A 348 10.23 16.56 -0.45
N PHE A 349 11.54 16.35 -0.35
CA PHE A 349 12.53 17.05 -1.18
C PHE A 349 12.30 16.81 -2.67
N LEU A 350 12.16 15.55 -3.10
CA LEU A 350 11.96 15.21 -4.50
C LEU A 350 10.65 15.77 -5.04
N ILE A 351 9.54 15.64 -4.29
CA ILE A 351 8.24 16.19 -4.70
C ILE A 351 8.30 17.73 -4.83
N LYS A 352 9.01 18.43 -3.95
CA LYS A 352 9.08 19.91 -3.97
C LYS A 352 10.08 20.47 -4.97
N THR A 353 11.12 19.72 -5.34
CA THR A 353 12.23 20.25 -6.15
C THR A 353 12.42 19.55 -7.51
N LYS A 354 11.91 18.32 -7.64
CA LYS A 354 12.10 17.41 -8.78
C LYS A 354 10.80 16.64 -9.08
N ARG A 355 9.66 17.34 -9.02
CA ARG A 355 8.31 16.76 -9.10
C ARG A 355 8.13 15.81 -10.29
N ARG A 356 8.51 16.26 -11.49
CA ARG A 356 8.39 15.49 -12.72
C ARG A 356 9.22 14.20 -12.69
N GLN A 357 10.46 14.26 -12.19
CA GLN A 357 11.29 13.07 -12.02
C GLN A 357 10.72 12.11 -10.97
N TYR A 358 10.10 12.64 -9.90
CA TYR A 358 9.42 11.80 -8.92
C TYR A 358 8.24 11.05 -9.55
N GLU A 359 7.39 11.73 -10.32
CA GLU A 359 6.28 11.09 -11.06
C GLU A 359 6.79 10.05 -12.06
N GLU A 360 7.82 10.39 -12.85
CA GLU A 360 8.48 9.47 -13.78
C GLU A 360 9.00 8.21 -13.09
N TYR A 361 9.66 8.37 -11.93
CA TYR A 361 10.12 7.23 -11.15
C TYR A 361 8.97 6.39 -10.58
N VAL A 362 7.90 7.02 -10.07
CA VAL A 362 6.70 6.30 -9.63
C VAL A 362 6.11 5.46 -10.77
N HIS A 363 5.99 6.00 -11.98
CA HIS A 363 5.50 5.26 -13.13
C HIS A 363 6.42 4.11 -13.55
N LEU A 364 7.74 4.32 -13.51
CA LEU A 364 8.72 3.27 -13.78
C LEU A 364 8.55 2.10 -12.79
N ILE A 365 8.40 2.40 -11.50
CA ILE A 365 8.19 1.38 -10.47
C ILE A 365 6.81 0.71 -10.61
N ALA A 366 5.75 1.47 -10.89
CA ALA A 366 4.41 0.93 -11.09
C ALA A 366 4.33 -0.05 -12.28
N ALA A 367 5.15 0.15 -13.32
CA ALA A 367 5.21 -0.74 -14.47
C ALA A 367 5.91 -2.09 -14.20
N ARG A 368 6.48 -2.29 -13.00
CA ARG A 368 7.14 -3.55 -12.63
C ARG A 368 6.12 -4.68 -12.55
N LYS A 369 6.55 -5.85 -13.03
CA LYS A 369 5.72 -7.06 -12.98
C LYS A 369 5.64 -7.59 -11.55
N PRO A 370 4.46 -8.04 -11.11
CA PRO A 370 4.33 -8.79 -9.88
C PRO A 370 5.23 -10.02 -9.87
N LEU A 371 5.69 -10.39 -8.68
CA LEU A 371 6.55 -11.53 -8.43
C LEU A 371 7.96 -11.47 -9.08
N ILE A 372 8.42 -10.28 -9.46
CA ILE A 372 9.79 -10.05 -9.91
C ILE A 372 10.43 -9.03 -8.97
N TRP A 373 11.46 -9.44 -8.24
CA TRP A 373 12.18 -8.60 -7.29
C TRP A 373 13.50 -8.14 -7.89
N SER A 374 13.73 -6.82 -7.86
CA SER A 374 14.97 -6.24 -8.35
C SER A 374 16.10 -6.42 -7.35
N THR A 375 17.33 -6.58 -7.84
CA THR A 375 18.53 -6.54 -7.00
C THR A 375 18.79 -5.10 -6.52
N PRO A 376 19.62 -4.89 -5.47
CA PRO A 376 20.03 -3.54 -5.05
C PRO A 376 20.65 -2.72 -6.17
N GLU A 377 21.44 -3.34 -7.05
CA GLU A 377 22.09 -2.70 -8.20
C GLU A 377 21.07 -2.28 -9.26
N GLU A 378 20.06 -3.12 -9.53
CA GLU A 378 18.96 -2.79 -10.44
C GLU A 378 18.12 -1.62 -9.91
N ARG A 379 17.77 -1.62 -8.61
CA ARG A 379 17.07 -0.50 -7.98
C ARG A 379 17.85 0.82 -8.10
N LEU A 380 19.17 0.78 -7.87
CA LEU A 380 20.03 1.95 -8.03
C LEU A 380 20.10 2.42 -9.48
N LYS A 381 20.25 1.50 -10.42
CA LYS A 381 20.30 1.81 -11.85
C LYS A 381 19.00 2.46 -12.33
N ASP A 382 17.85 1.91 -11.94
CA ASP A 382 16.53 2.47 -12.24
C ASP A 382 16.41 3.89 -11.66
N PHE A 383 16.80 4.08 -10.41
CA PHE A 383 16.78 5.41 -9.78
C PHE A 383 17.69 6.40 -10.51
N GLN A 384 18.93 6.02 -10.82
CA GLN A 384 19.89 6.86 -11.52
C GLN A 384 19.45 7.19 -12.95
N SER A 385 18.66 6.32 -13.60
CA SER A 385 18.12 6.59 -14.93
C SER A 385 17.18 7.80 -14.95
N VAL A 386 16.52 8.09 -13.83
CA VAL A 386 15.55 9.20 -13.69
C VAL A 386 16.17 10.43 -13.00
N PHE A 387 16.97 10.23 -11.96
CA PHE A 387 17.52 11.32 -11.14
C PHE A 387 18.97 11.70 -11.47
N GLY A 388 19.62 10.95 -12.36
CA GLY A 388 21.03 11.13 -12.74
C GLY A 388 21.98 10.25 -11.90
N ALA A 389 23.20 10.07 -12.43
CA ALA A 389 24.19 9.15 -11.85
C ALA A 389 24.85 9.67 -10.55
N ASP A 390 24.93 10.99 -10.36
CA ASP A 390 25.65 11.60 -9.22
C ASP A 390 24.78 11.65 -7.96
N LEU A 391 24.69 10.50 -7.27
CA LEU A 391 23.97 10.37 -6.00
C LEU A 391 24.57 11.25 -4.88
N ALA A 392 25.88 11.49 -4.89
CA ALA A 392 26.53 12.31 -3.88
C ALA A 392 26.10 13.78 -4.00
N GLN A 393 26.03 14.30 -5.22
CA GLN A 393 25.50 15.64 -5.47
C GLN A 393 24.01 15.73 -5.08
N LEU A 394 23.21 14.70 -5.40
CA LEU A 394 21.80 14.66 -5.00
C LEU A 394 21.65 14.68 -3.47
N ASP A 395 22.45 13.92 -2.75
CA ASP A 395 22.43 13.87 -1.28
C ASP A 395 22.79 15.24 -0.67
N GLN A 396 23.80 15.92 -1.22
CA GLN A 396 24.16 17.27 -0.78
C GLN A 396 23.04 18.28 -1.02
N GLN A 397 22.34 18.20 -2.17
CA GLN A 397 21.17 19.03 -2.47
C GLN A 397 20.04 18.76 -1.49
N PHE A 398 19.74 17.47 -1.26
CA PHE A 398 18.74 17.01 -0.31
C PHE A 398 18.99 17.55 1.10
N LEU A 399 20.17 17.31 1.67
CA LEU A 399 20.53 17.77 3.01
C LEU A 399 20.54 19.30 3.12
N ARG A 400 20.92 20.02 2.06
CA ARG A 400 20.87 21.48 2.04
C ARG A 400 19.42 21.98 2.07
N TYR A 401 18.55 21.42 1.25
CA TYR A 401 17.14 21.79 1.20
C TYR A 401 16.44 21.54 2.53
N MET A 402 16.66 20.36 3.14
CA MET A 402 16.05 20.03 4.43
C MET A 402 16.51 20.95 5.55
N ARG A 403 17.75 21.42 5.53
CA ARG A 403 18.24 22.44 6.48
C ARG A 403 17.56 23.81 6.29
N GLN A 404 17.13 24.16 5.07
CA GLN A 404 16.49 25.45 4.79
C GLN A 404 15.04 25.50 5.28
N ILE A 405 14.25 24.46 5.02
CA ILE A 405 12.84 24.39 5.47
C ILE A 405 12.67 24.26 6.99
N SER A 406 13.80 24.11 7.69
CA SER A 406 13.91 23.98 9.14
C SER A 406 14.11 25.33 9.85
N ARG A 407 14.36 26.40 9.10
CA ARG A 407 14.44 27.79 9.58
C ARG A 407 13.10 28.46 9.35
#